data_AF-A0A7C6B3K0-F1
#
_entry.id   AF-A0A7C6B3K0-F1
#
_cell.length_a   1.000
_cell.length_b   1.000
_cell.length_c   1.000
_cell.angle_alpha   90.00
_cell.angle_beta   90.00
_cell.angle_gamma   90.00
#
_symmetry.space_group_name_H-M   'P 1'
#
loop_
_entity.id
_entity.type
_entity.pdbx_description
1 polymer ?
#
loop_
_entity_poly.entity_id
_entity_poly.type
_entity_poly.pdbx_seq_one_letter_code
_entity_poly.pdbx_strand_id
1 'polypeptide(L)'
;LSITALGIVNTFGWGMLLGYAFWRSGDLWLPIGLHVGWNWVLPLAGVPLSGFTMNLTGYALRWKAGALWSGGDYGPEASILTTIMLLLLFVGVRRAPVRRQSAFLLKHRGEA
;
A
#
# COMPACT_ATOMS: atom_id res chain seq x y z
N LEU A 1 2.46 6.81 -18.92
CA LEU A 1 2.35 6.87 -17.46
C LEU A 1 2.72 8.28 -17.00
N SER A 2 1.75 9.07 -16.56
CA SER A 2 1.95 10.40 -15.97
C SER A 2 2.10 10.26 -14.44
N ILE A 3 3.29 9.83 -13.99
CA ILE A 3 3.59 9.73 -12.55
C ILE A 3 3.92 11.13 -12.02
N THR A 4 3.19 11.58 -11.00
CA THR A 4 3.48 12.84 -10.29
C THR A 4 4.55 12.63 -9.22
N ALA A 5 5.23 13.71 -8.81
CA ALA A 5 6.16 13.65 -7.67
C ALA A 5 5.48 13.13 -6.39
N LEU A 6 4.20 13.44 -6.19
CA LEU A 6 3.39 12.93 -5.09
C LEU A 6 3.24 11.40 -5.15
N GLY A 7 3.03 10.84 -6.35
CA GLY A 7 3.01 9.39 -6.56
C GLY A 7 4.32 8.73 -6.15
N ILE A 8 5.46 9.29 -6.54
CA ILE A 8 6.79 8.77 -6.15
C ILE A 8 6.96 8.77 -4.63
N VAL A 9 6.61 9.88 -3.97
CA VAL A 9 6.67 10.01 -2.51
C VAL A 9 5.77 8.98 -1.82
N ASN A 10 4.55 8.80 -2.32
CA ASN A 10 3.61 7.82 -1.79
C ASN A 10 4.12 6.39 -1.95
N THR A 11 4.64 6.02 -3.14
CA THR A 11 5.20 4.69 -3.39
C THR A 11 6.39 4.40 -2.49
N PHE A 12 7.30 5.36 -2.34
CA PHE A 12 8.43 5.23 -1.42
C PHE A 12 7.96 5.06 0.03
N GLY A 13 7.00 5.87 0.48
CA GLY A 13 6.43 5.77 1.81
C GLY A 13 5.72 4.43 2.06
N TRP A 14 5.05 3.86 1.06
CA TRP A 14 4.47 2.52 1.15
C TRP A 14 5.55 1.46 1.37
N GLY A 15 6.68 1.56 0.67
CA GLY A 15 7.85 0.71 0.92
C GLY A 15 8.34 0.80 2.37
N MET A 16 8.45 2.02 2.91
CA MET A 16 8.84 2.23 4.31
C MET A 16 7.82 1.64 5.30
N LEU A 17 6.52 1.81 5.05
CA LEU A 17 5.45 1.26 5.89
C LEU A 17 5.50 -0.27 5.94
N LEU A 18 5.68 -0.93 4.79
CA LEU A 18 5.79 -2.38 4.72
C LEU A 18 7.06 -2.88 5.40
N GLY A 19 8.18 -2.17 5.25
CA GLY A 19 9.41 -2.45 5.99
C GLY A 19 9.24 -2.29 7.51
N TYR A 20 8.51 -1.25 7.95
CA TYR A 20 8.18 -1.05 9.36
C TYR A 20 7.27 -2.17 9.90
N ALA A 21 6.27 -2.61 9.11
CA ALA A 21 5.40 -3.72 9.45
C ALA A 21 6.21 -5.01 9.65
N PHE A 22 7.12 -5.35 8.72
CA PHE A 22 8.04 -6.47 8.86
C PHE A 22 8.93 -6.35 10.11
N TRP A 23 9.50 -5.18 10.37
CA TRP A 23 10.37 -4.98 11.54
C TRP A 23 9.61 -5.18 12.86
N ARG A 24 8.34 -4.77 12.91
CA ARG A 24 7.46 -4.92 14.07
C ARG A 24 6.97 -6.34 14.27
N SER A 25 6.54 -7.02 13.21
CA SER A 25 6.02 -8.39 13.31
C SER A 25 7.10 -9.45 13.33
N GLY A 26 8.27 -9.20 12.76
CA GLY A 26 9.29 -10.24 12.54
C GLY A 26 8.83 -11.33 11.56
N ASP A 27 7.75 -11.11 10.83
CA ASP A 27 7.16 -12.03 9.87
C ASP A 27 6.82 -11.30 8.55
N LEU A 28 6.67 -12.07 7.47
CA LEU A 28 6.23 -11.53 6.18
C LEU A 28 4.70 -11.48 6.04
N TRP A 29 3.96 -12.15 6.93
CA TRP A 29 2.50 -12.23 6.83
C TRP A 29 1.84 -10.86 6.94
N LEU A 30 2.27 -10.04 7.90
CA LEU A 30 1.72 -8.69 8.07
C LEU A 30 1.95 -7.78 6.85
N PRO A 31 3.19 -7.58 6.35
CA PRO A 31 3.41 -6.73 5.18
C PRO A 31 2.74 -7.29 3.91
N ILE A 32 2.72 -8.61 3.70
CA ILE A 32 2.01 -9.22 2.56
C ILE A 32 0.51 -8.93 2.64
N GLY A 33 -0.11 -9.15 3.80
CA GLY A 33 -1.55 -8.90 3.99
C GLY A 33 -1.93 -7.43 3.75
N LEU A 34 -1.12 -6.50 4.25
CA LEU A 34 -1.33 -5.06 4.01
C LEU A 34 -1.22 -4.71 2.53
N HIS A 35 -0.21 -5.25 1.84
CA HIS A 35 0.02 -4.96 0.44
C HIS A 35 -1.07 -5.56 -0.46
N VAL A 36 -1.44 -6.82 -0.23
CA VAL A 36 -2.53 -7.48 -0.95
C VAL A 36 -3.86 -6.77 -0.68
N GLY A 37 -4.14 -6.42 0.57
CA GLY A 37 -5.36 -5.69 0.94
C GLY A 37 -5.50 -4.37 0.18
N TRP A 38 -4.44 -3.57 0.11
CA TRP A 38 -4.42 -2.34 -0.68
C TRP A 38 -4.68 -2.60 -2.17
N ASN A 39 -3.95 -3.55 -2.76
CA ASN A 39 -4.05 -3.91 -4.17
C ASN A 39 -5.39 -4.55 -4.54
N TRP A 40 -6.13 -5.13 -3.60
CA TRP A 40 -7.46 -5.70 -3.85
C TRP A 40 -8.56 -4.65 -3.73
N VAL A 41 -8.47 -3.74 -2.75
CA VAL A 41 -9.49 -2.71 -2.54
C VAL A 41 -9.57 -1.76 -3.75
N LEU A 42 -8.45 -1.43 -4.39
CA LEU A 42 -8.43 -0.52 -5.52
C LEU A 42 -9.21 -1.06 -6.76
N PRO A 43 -8.91 -2.24 -7.32
CA PRO A 43 -9.69 -2.80 -8.43
C PRO A 43 -11.15 -3.12 -8.07
N LEU A 44 -11.43 -3.54 -6.82
CA LEU A 44 -12.80 -3.77 -6.37
C LEU A 44 -13.63 -2.48 -6.35
N ALA A 45 -13.00 -1.35 -6.01
CA ALA A 45 -13.59 -0.02 -6.11
C ALA A 45 -13.66 0.51 -7.55
N GLY A 46 -13.18 -0.26 -8.54
CA GLY A 46 -13.20 0.12 -9.95
C GLY A 46 -12.24 1.27 -10.29
N VAL A 47 -11.18 1.48 -9.51
CA VAL A 47 -10.16 2.51 -9.75
C VAL A 47 -8.88 1.94 -10.36
N PRO A 48 -8.12 2.73 -11.14
CA PRO A 48 -6.84 2.27 -11.69
C PRO A 48 -5.83 1.95 -10.58
N LEU A 49 -5.07 0.87 -10.75
CA LEU A 49 -4.00 0.45 -9.86
C LEU A 49 -2.65 0.79 -10.50
N SER A 50 -1.96 1.83 -10.00
CA SER A 50 -0.67 2.28 -10.55
C SER A 50 -0.68 2.55 -12.08
N GLY A 51 -1.84 2.93 -12.62
CA GLY A 51 -2.06 3.12 -14.06
C GLY A 51 -2.59 1.89 -14.82
N PHE A 52 -2.78 0.75 -14.15
CA PHE A 52 -3.44 -0.42 -14.71
C PHE A 52 -4.94 -0.40 -14.43
N THR A 53 -5.76 -0.50 -15.48
CA THR A 53 -7.21 -0.65 -15.35
C THR A 53 -7.57 -2.13 -15.27
N MET A 54 -7.87 -2.64 -14.08
CA MET A 54 -8.41 -3.98 -13.88
C MET A 54 -9.94 -3.91 -13.72
N ASN A 55 -10.67 -4.36 -14.74
CA ASN A 55 -12.15 -4.41 -14.71
C ASN A 55 -12.62 -5.72 -14.06
N LEU A 56 -12.61 -5.78 -12.72
CA LEU A 56 -13.08 -6.95 -11.98
C LEU A 56 -14.59 -6.97 -11.75
N THR A 57 -15.23 -5.81 -11.62
CA THR A 57 -16.63 -5.67 -11.17
C THR A 57 -17.60 -5.22 -12.25
N GLY A 58 -17.11 -4.98 -13.48
CA GLY A 58 -17.94 -4.47 -14.59
C GLY A 58 -18.27 -2.97 -14.51
N TYR A 59 -17.81 -2.27 -13.47
CA TYR A 59 -17.99 -0.83 -13.29
C TYR A 59 -16.62 -0.15 -13.12
N ALA A 60 -16.45 1.03 -13.72
CA ALA A 60 -15.27 1.86 -13.59
C ALA A 60 -15.61 3.17 -12.89
N LEU A 61 -14.87 3.51 -11.84
CA LEU A 61 -15.06 4.76 -11.12
C LEU A 61 -14.53 5.92 -11.97
N ARG A 62 -15.44 6.76 -12.46
CA ARG A 62 -15.10 8.00 -13.14
C ARG A 62 -15.00 9.14 -12.13
N TRP A 63 -13.79 9.56 -11.83
CA TRP A 63 -13.54 10.68 -10.94
C TRP A 63 -13.99 12.00 -11.58
N LYS A 64 -14.85 12.74 -10.88
CA LYS A 64 -15.16 14.16 -11.19
C LYS A 64 -14.24 15.14 -10.44
N ALA A 65 -13.42 14.64 -9.51
CA ALA A 65 -12.46 15.43 -8.75
C ALA A 65 -11.15 15.63 -9.53
N GLY A 66 -10.44 16.71 -9.25
CA GLY A 66 -9.15 17.02 -9.90
C GLY A 66 -8.07 15.97 -9.64
N ALA A 67 -7.00 16.00 -10.45
CA ALA A 67 -5.90 15.03 -10.42
C ALA A 67 -5.23 14.87 -9.05
N LEU A 68 -5.31 15.87 -8.17
CA LEU A 68 -4.81 15.81 -6.80
C LEU A 68 -5.53 14.76 -5.93
N TRP A 69 -6.82 14.53 -6.19
CA TRP A 69 -7.68 13.60 -5.46
C TRP A 69 -7.82 12.25 -6.14
N SER A 70 -7.88 12.22 -7.46
CA SER A 70 -7.99 10.98 -8.24
C SER A 70 -6.64 10.34 -8.54
N GLY A 71 -5.55 11.13 -8.50
CA GLY A 71 -4.22 10.72 -8.96
C GLY A 71 -4.09 10.63 -10.49
N GLY A 72 -5.10 11.10 -11.23
CA GLY A 72 -5.10 11.12 -12.70
C GLY A 72 -5.04 9.72 -13.31
N ASP A 73 -4.32 9.59 -14.43
CA ASP A 73 -4.20 8.31 -15.16
C ASP A 73 -3.42 7.25 -14.39
N TYR A 74 -2.60 7.65 -13.40
CA TYR A 74 -1.89 6.72 -12.52
C TYR A 74 -2.80 6.10 -11.46
N GLY A 75 -3.97 6.68 -11.21
CA GLY A 75 -4.89 6.25 -10.17
C GLY A 75 -4.54 6.80 -8.79
N PRO A 76 -5.32 6.43 -7.75
CA PRO A 76 -5.28 7.05 -6.43
C PRO A 76 -3.91 6.99 -5.75
N GLU A 77 -3.01 6.12 -6.16
CA GLU A 77 -1.64 6.06 -5.65
C GLU A 77 -0.85 7.36 -5.82
N ALA A 78 -1.16 8.13 -6.87
CA ALA A 78 -0.63 9.47 -7.09
C ALA A 78 -1.45 10.60 -6.43
N SER A 79 -2.39 10.26 -5.54
CA SER A 79 -3.31 11.20 -4.90
C SER A 79 -3.03 11.38 -3.41
N ILE A 80 -3.66 12.41 -2.84
CA ILE A 80 -3.68 12.66 -1.40
C ILE A 80 -4.36 11.51 -0.62
N LEU A 81 -5.29 10.78 -1.23
CA LEU A 81 -5.97 9.66 -0.56
C LEU A 81 -4.98 8.58 -0.14
N THR A 82 -3.98 8.31 -0.98
CA THR A 82 -2.92 7.35 -0.65
C THR A 82 -2.03 7.86 0.46
N THR A 83 -1.72 9.17 0.51
CA THR A 83 -0.99 9.77 1.63
C THR A 83 -1.76 9.64 2.94
N ILE A 84 -3.08 9.92 2.93
CA ILE A 84 -3.94 9.76 4.12
C ILE A 84 -3.95 8.30 4.57
N MET A 85 -4.17 7.36 3.64
CA MET A 85 -4.20 5.93 3.98
C MET A 85 -2.85 5.47 4.54
N LEU A 86 -1.74 5.93 3.98
CA LEU A 86 -0.40 5.62 4.47
C LEU A 86 -0.22 6.05 5.93
N LEU A 87 -0.68 7.25 6.29
CA LEU A 87 -0.64 7.73 7.68
C LEU A 87 -1.55 6.91 8.60
N LEU A 88 -2.76 6.59 8.16
CA LEU A 88 -3.70 5.76 8.92
C LEU A 88 -3.14 4.36 9.19
N LEU A 89 -2.58 3.71 8.16
CA LEU A 89 -1.97 2.39 8.30
C LEU A 89 -0.71 2.44 9.16
N PHE A 90 0.11 3.49 9.04
CA PHE A 90 1.26 3.68 9.93
C PHE A 90 0.83 3.76 11.40
N VAL A 91 -0.19 4.56 11.71
CA VAL A 91 -0.75 4.64 13.07
C VAL A 91 -1.36 3.31 13.50
N GLY A 92 -2.10 2.65 12.60
CA GLY A 92 -2.71 1.34 12.84
C GLY A 92 -1.68 0.28 13.19
N VAL A 93 -0.63 0.11 12.38
CA VAL A 93 0.48 -0.83 12.63
C VAL A 93 1.23 -0.49 13.92
N ARG A 94 1.41 0.81 14.22
CA ARG A 94 2.04 1.25 15.47
C ARG A 94 1.21 0.89 16.70
N ARG A 95 -0.12 1.00 16.62
CA ARG A 95 -1.05 0.76 17.75
C ARG A 95 -1.48 -0.69 17.88
N ALA A 96 -1.47 -1.47 16.79
CA ALA A 96 -1.89 -2.85 16.79
C ALA A 96 -1.01 -3.69 17.74
N PRO A 97 -1.61 -4.61 18.53
CA PRO A 97 -0.88 -5.54 19.39
C PRO A 97 -0.23 -6.64 18.54
N VAL A 98 0.75 -6.25 17.73
CA VAL A 98 1.52 -7.17 16.88
C VAL A 98 2.48 -7.95 17.77
N ARG A 99 2.29 -9.27 17.84
CA ARG A 99 3.25 -10.17 18.49
C ARG A 99 4.42 -10.39 17.55
N ARG A 100 5.62 -10.02 18.00
CA ARG A 100 6.83 -10.25 17.23
C ARG A 100 7.14 -11.74 17.16
N GLN A 101 7.28 -12.26 15.95
CA GLN A 101 7.71 -13.61 15.64
C GLN A 101 9.22 -13.64 15.40
N SER A 102 9.80 -14.84 15.45
CA SER A 102 11.20 -15.05 15.11
C SER A 102 11.40 -14.85 13.61
N ALA A 103 12.16 -13.81 13.25
CA ALA A 103 12.47 -13.50 11.86
C ALA A 103 13.44 -14.54 11.27
N PHE A 104 12.90 -15.66 10.81
CA PHE A 104 13.68 -16.77 10.24
C PHE A 104 14.57 -16.33 9.07
N LEU A 105 14.13 -15.33 8.31
CA LEU A 105 14.89 -14.73 7.20
C LEU A 105 16.14 -13.98 7.63
N LEU A 106 16.19 -13.50 8.87
CA LEU A 106 17.35 -12.82 9.44
C LEU A 106 18.24 -13.78 10.24
N LYS A 107 17.79 -15.03 10.45
CA LYS A 107 18.56 -16.03 11.20
C LYS A 107 19.67 -16.56 10.30
N HIS A 108 20.93 -16.33 10.70
CA HIS A 108 22.07 -16.80 9.93
C HIS A 108 22.09 -18.34 9.99
N ARG A 109 22.38 -18.99 8.85
CA ARG A 109 22.39 -20.46 8.67
C ARG A 109 23.26 -21.26 9.67
N GLY A 110 24.06 -20.60 10.52
CA GLY A 110 24.87 -21.23 11.58
C GLY A 110 24.24 -21.26 12.98
N GLU A 111 23.04 -20.70 13.19
CA GLU A 111 22.40 -20.60 14.52
C GLU A 111 21.17 -21.52 14.69
N ALA A 112 20.99 -22.51 13.81
CA ALA A 112 19.86 -23.44 13.83
C ALA A 112 20.25 -24.83 14.33
#